data_AF-A0AAJ2URP9-F1
#
_entry.id   AF-A0AAJ2URP9-F1
#
_cell.length_a   1.000
_cell.length_b   1.000
_cell.length_c   1.000
_cell.angle_alpha   90.00
_cell.angle_beta   90.00
_cell.angle_gamma   90.00
#
_symmetry.space_group_name_H-M   'P 1'
#
loop_
_entity.id
_entity.type
_entity.pdbx_description
1 polymer ?
#
loop_
_entity_poly.entity_id
_entity_poly.type
_entity_poly.pdbx_seq_one_letter_code
_entity_poly.pdbx_strand_id
1 'polypeptide(L)'
;YLPVDPSPDRPTVAAQRADDTSLLHLVHRLIALRRRTPELGSGGSVEVLHAGYPFVYVRGGRYLVVVNPQRREASYSYAPLVDSALEGQGVDIVGGTITARGFGHGIFELGG
;
A
#
# COMPACT_ATOMS: atom_id res chain seq x y z
N TYR A 1 -16.11 28.02 -9.74
CA TYR A 1 -15.55 27.18 -8.65
C TYR A 1 -16.70 26.34 -8.09
N LEU A 2 -16.48 25.07 -7.76
CA LEU A 2 -17.49 24.20 -7.15
C LEU A 2 -17.58 24.47 -5.63
N PRO A 3 -18.77 24.40 -5.01
CA PRO A 3 -18.89 24.53 -3.56
C PRO A 3 -18.16 23.39 -2.84
N VAL A 4 -17.69 23.68 -1.64
CA VAL A 4 -17.12 22.66 -0.75
C VAL A 4 -18.23 21.70 -0.33
N ASP A 5 -17.88 20.43 -0.11
CA ASP A 5 -18.77 19.40 0.45
C ASP A 5 -19.48 19.96 1.70
N PRO A 6 -20.83 20.00 1.72
CA PRO A 6 -21.58 20.52 2.85
C PRO A 6 -21.56 19.59 4.06
N SER A 7 -21.13 18.34 3.90
CA SER A 7 -21.06 17.37 4.99
C SER A 7 -20.27 17.93 6.18
N PRO A 8 -20.82 17.87 7.41
CA PRO A 8 -20.08 18.26 8.60
C PRO A 8 -18.87 17.33 8.85
N ASP A 9 -18.94 16.08 8.36
CA ASP A 9 -17.90 15.07 8.51
C ASP A 9 -16.81 15.15 7.43
N ARG A 10 -16.85 16.17 6.57
CA ARG A 10 -15.84 16.34 5.52
C ARG A 10 -14.44 16.43 6.14
N PRO A 11 -13.42 15.78 5.55
CA PRO A 11 -12.07 15.90 6.04
C PRO A 11 -11.58 17.34 5.88
N THR A 12 -10.89 17.85 6.90
CA THR A 12 -10.20 19.14 6.84
C THR A 12 -8.70 18.95 6.99
N VAL A 13 -7.91 19.84 6.38
CA VAL A 13 -6.44 19.82 6.53
C VAL A 13 -6.05 19.95 8.00
N ALA A 14 -6.74 20.80 8.76
CA ALA A 14 -6.48 20.98 10.19
C ALA A 14 -6.68 19.66 10.96
N ALA A 15 -7.79 18.97 10.74
CA ALA A 15 -8.06 17.69 11.39
C ALA A 15 -7.06 16.61 10.97
N GLN A 16 -6.75 16.48 9.68
CA GLN A 16 -5.78 15.48 9.19
C GLN A 16 -4.35 15.76 9.68
N ARG A 17 -3.96 17.02 9.88
CA ARG A 17 -2.66 17.38 10.49
C ARG A 17 -2.58 17.04 11.98
N ALA A 18 -3.71 17.03 12.68
CA ALA A 18 -3.76 16.67 14.10
C ALA A 18 -3.80 15.14 14.34
N ASP A 19 -4.11 14.36 13.31
CA ASP A 19 -4.20 12.90 13.36
C ASP A 19 -3.00 12.25 12.62
N ASP A 20 -2.07 11.67 13.38
CA ASP A 20 -0.87 11.00 12.86
C ASP A 20 -1.19 9.74 12.03
N THR A 21 -2.40 9.20 12.18
CA THR A 21 -2.90 8.04 11.42
C THR A 21 -3.67 8.45 10.16
N SER A 22 -3.80 9.76 9.90
CA SER A 22 -4.58 10.28 8.79
C SER A 22 -3.99 9.94 7.42
N LEU A 23 -4.84 10.03 6.39
CA LEU A 23 -4.43 9.89 5.00
C LEU A 23 -3.30 10.87 4.61
N LEU A 24 -3.31 12.09 5.16
CA LEU A 24 -2.26 13.09 4.91
C LEU A 24 -0.89 12.57 5.37
N HIS A 25 -0.82 12.04 6.60
CA HIS A 25 0.42 11.47 7.14
C HIS A 25 0.84 10.20 6.39
N LEU A 26 -0.10 9.34 6.01
CA LEU A 26 0.19 8.19 5.15
C LEU A 26 0.82 8.62 3.82
N VAL A 27 0.23 9.60 3.12
CA VAL A 27 0.76 10.11 1.85
C VAL A 27 2.16 10.73 2.05
N HIS A 28 2.40 11.47 3.13
CA HIS A 28 3.72 11.98 3.44
C HIS A 28 4.76 10.86 3.65
N ARG A 29 4.41 9.79 4.39
CA ARG A 29 5.30 8.63 4.56
C ARG A 29 5.59 7.93 3.23
N LEU A 30 4.58 7.75 2.38
CA LEU A 30 4.74 7.15 1.05
C LEU A 30 5.62 8.01 0.12
N ILE A 31 5.47 9.34 0.15
CA ILE A 31 6.34 10.26 -0.60
C ILE A 31 7.78 10.16 -0.10
N ALA A 32 7.98 10.17 1.22
CA ALA A 32 9.30 10.01 1.81
C ALA A 32 9.94 8.66 1.43
N LEU A 33 9.16 7.57 1.43
CA LEU A 33 9.58 6.24 0.99
C LEU A 33 9.99 6.24 -0.48
N ARG A 34 9.15 6.79 -1.36
CA ARG A 34 9.47 6.91 -2.80
C ARG A 34 10.75 7.71 -3.05
N ARG A 35 11.00 8.76 -2.27
CA ARG A 35 12.19 9.62 -2.43
C ARG A 35 13.48 8.94 -1.99
N ARG A 36 13.43 8.08 -0.96
CA ARG A 36 14.61 7.35 -0.46
C ARG A 36 14.86 6.03 -1.19
N THR A 37 13.89 5.55 -1.97
CA THR A 37 13.92 4.24 -2.64
C THR A 37 13.73 4.40 -4.16
N PRO A 38 14.82 4.52 -4.94
CA PRO A 38 14.75 4.75 -6.40
C PRO A 38 13.94 3.70 -7.17
N GLU A 39 13.95 2.44 -6.74
CA GLU A 39 13.22 1.31 -7.34
C GLU A 39 11.70 1.46 -7.25
N LEU A 40 11.20 2.22 -6.27
CA LEU A 40 9.78 2.58 -6.18
C LEU A 40 9.44 3.76 -7.10
N GLY A 41 10.44 4.44 -7.64
CA GLY A 41 10.35 5.56 -8.58
C GLY A 41 9.76 5.19 -9.95
N SER A 42 9.83 6.12 -10.90
CA SER A 42 9.35 5.91 -12.28
C SER A 42 10.27 5.02 -13.11
N GLY A 43 11.55 4.93 -12.76
CA GLY A 43 12.54 4.08 -13.44
C GLY A 43 12.49 2.61 -13.01
N GLY A 44 11.83 2.27 -11.91
CA GLY A 44 11.74 0.89 -11.44
C GLY A 44 10.76 0.07 -12.26
N SER A 45 11.17 -1.13 -12.66
CA SER A 45 10.35 -2.11 -13.37
C SER A 45 9.06 -2.46 -12.61
N VAL A 46 8.08 -3.01 -13.33
CA VAL A 46 6.83 -3.52 -12.78
C VAL A 46 6.67 -4.95 -13.27
N GLU A 47 6.53 -5.90 -12.35
CA GLU A 47 6.19 -7.28 -12.66
C GLU A 47 4.86 -7.62 -11.95
N VAL A 48 3.80 -7.86 -12.71
CA VAL A 48 2.49 -8.17 -12.15
C VAL A 48 2.41 -9.67 -11.84
N LEU A 49 2.20 -10.00 -10.57
CA LEU A 49 2.04 -11.38 -10.10
C LEU A 49 0.56 -11.80 -10.06
N HIS A 50 -0.30 -10.87 -9.67
CA HIS A 50 -1.74 -11.06 -9.65
C HIS A 50 -2.47 -9.79 -10.10
N ALA A 51 -3.15 -9.86 -11.24
CA ALA A 51 -3.91 -8.74 -11.80
C ALA A 51 -5.32 -8.58 -11.18
N GLY A 52 -5.80 -9.56 -10.40
CA GLY A 52 -7.07 -9.52 -9.70
C GLY A 52 -6.96 -8.87 -8.32
N TYR A 53 -7.71 -9.39 -7.35
CA TYR A 53 -7.71 -8.88 -5.98
C TYR A 53 -7.29 -9.97 -4.98
N PRO A 54 -6.30 -9.70 -4.11
CA PRO A 54 -5.56 -8.43 -4.01
C PRO A 54 -4.65 -8.22 -5.23
N PHE A 55 -4.52 -6.99 -5.71
CA PHE A 55 -3.58 -6.68 -6.79
C PHE A 55 -2.15 -6.79 -6.25
N VAL A 56 -1.35 -7.68 -6.83
CA VAL A 56 0.01 -7.99 -6.36
C VAL A 56 1.01 -7.81 -7.48
N TYR A 57 2.07 -7.04 -7.21
CA TYR A 57 3.14 -6.80 -8.17
C TYR A 57 4.48 -6.54 -7.47
N VAL A 58 5.58 -6.81 -8.16
CA VAL A 58 6.94 -6.48 -7.73
C VAL A 58 7.39 -5.19 -8.42
N ARG A 59 8.03 -4.30 -7.67
CA ARG A 59 8.64 -3.06 -8.16
C ARG A 59 10.15 -3.09 -8.05
N GLY A 60 10.80 -2.74 -9.16
CA GLY A 60 12.26 -2.69 -9.29
C GLY A 60 12.95 -3.98 -8.88
N GLY A 61 12.27 -5.13 -9.03
CA GLY A 61 12.78 -6.45 -8.63
C GLY A 61 12.97 -6.68 -7.13
N ARG A 62 12.57 -5.73 -6.27
CA ARG A 62 12.92 -5.75 -4.84
C ARG A 62 11.74 -5.57 -3.90
N TYR A 63 10.67 -4.91 -4.35
CA TYR A 63 9.57 -4.51 -3.48
C TYR A 63 8.26 -5.16 -3.90
N LEU A 64 7.72 -6.03 -3.06
CA LEU A 64 6.37 -6.57 -3.22
C LEU A 64 5.34 -5.51 -2.80
N VAL A 65 4.39 -5.24 -3.67
CA VAL A 65 3.28 -4.32 -3.40
C VAL A 65 1.97 -5.08 -3.50
N VAL A 66 1.13 -4.92 -2.48
CA VAL A 66 -0.18 -5.54 -2.35
C VAL A 66 -1.22 -4.46 -2.16
N VAL A 67 -2.30 -4.50 -2.94
CA VAL A 67 -3.43 -3.55 -2.82
C VAL A 67 -4.75 -4.29 -2.96
N ASN A 68 -5.60 -4.22 -1.94
CA ASN A 68 -6.97 -4.71 -2.00
C ASN A 68 -7.97 -3.54 -1.93
N PRO A 69 -8.46 -3.03 -3.07
CA PRO A 69 -9.48 -1.98 -3.08
C PRO A 69 -10.89 -2.49 -2.76
N GLN A 70 -11.08 -3.81 -2.59
CA GLN A 70 -12.38 -4.37 -2.27
C GLN A 70 -12.74 -4.13 -0.81
N ARG A 71 -14.04 -4.20 -0.50
CA ARG A 71 -14.53 -4.22 0.89
C ARG A 71 -14.29 -5.57 1.58
N ARG A 72 -14.20 -6.65 0.82
CA ARG A 72 -13.98 -8.00 1.34
C ARG A 72 -12.49 -8.32 1.41
N GLU A 73 -12.15 -9.24 2.30
CA GLU A 73 -10.83 -9.87 2.31
C GLU A 73 -10.60 -10.65 1.01
N ALA A 74 -9.36 -10.67 0.57
CA ALA A 74 -8.91 -11.46 -0.56
C ALA A 74 -7.52 -12.04 -0.28
N SER A 75 -7.22 -13.19 -0.87
CA SER A 75 -5.95 -13.87 -0.68
C SER A 75 -5.32 -14.29 -2.01
N TYR A 76 -4.00 -14.40 -2.02
CA TYR A 76 -3.21 -14.82 -3.18
C TYR A 76 -2.04 -15.70 -2.72
N SER A 77 -1.86 -16.87 -3.35
CA SER A 77 -0.74 -17.75 -3.06
C SER A 77 0.57 -17.13 -3.57
N TYR A 78 1.52 -16.95 -2.69
CA TYR A 78 2.82 -16.32 -2.96
C TYR A 78 3.91 -17.01 -2.14
N ALA A 79 4.65 -17.92 -2.77
CA ALA A 79 5.68 -18.72 -2.10
C ALA A 79 6.94 -17.97 -1.65
N PRO A 80 7.45 -16.94 -2.38
CA PRO A 80 8.68 -16.27 -1.98
C PRO A 80 8.59 -15.58 -0.61
N LEU A 81 9.74 -15.47 0.05
CA LEU A 81 9.85 -14.83 1.36
C LEU A 81 9.88 -13.31 1.24
N VAL A 82 9.30 -12.66 2.23
CA VAL A 82 9.41 -11.21 2.44
C VAL A 82 10.26 -10.96 3.69
N ASP A 83 11.16 -9.98 3.62
CA ASP A 83 12.07 -9.66 4.72
C ASP A 83 11.41 -8.73 5.74
N SER A 84 10.87 -7.60 5.28
CA SER A 84 10.31 -6.58 6.16
C SER A 84 9.20 -5.78 5.49
N ALA A 85 8.27 -5.28 6.32
CA ALA A 85 7.24 -4.34 5.89
C ALA A 85 7.78 -2.90 5.96
N LEU A 86 7.71 -2.17 4.86
CA LEU A 86 8.13 -0.76 4.79
C LEU A 86 6.99 0.22 5.09
N GLU A 87 5.77 -0.14 4.70
CA GLU A 87 4.52 0.55 5.00
C GLU A 87 3.37 -0.42 4.69
N GLY A 88 2.29 -0.38 5.45
CA GLY A 88 1.11 -1.18 5.13
C GLY A 88 0.09 -1.22 6.26
N GLN A 89 -1.12 -1.58 5.88
CA GLN A 89 -2.24 -1.80 6.79
C GLN A 89 -3.10 -2.95 6.26
N GLY A 90 -3.39 -3.93 7.11
CA GLY A 90 -4.34 -5.00 6.79
C GLY A 90 -3.85 -6.00 5.76
N VAL A 91 -2.53 -6.19 5.63
CA VAL A 91 -1.93 -7.24 4.80
C VAL A 91 -1.02 -8.11 5.65
N ASP A 92 -1.31 -9.40 5.68
CA ASP A 92 -0.54 -10.42 6.36
C ASP A 92 0.04 -11.39 5.32
N ILE A 93 1.31 -11.78 5.46
CA ILE A 93 1.98 -12.75 4.58
C ILE A 93 2.47 -13.89 5.44
N VAL A 94 1.78 -15.03 5.39
CA VAL A 94 2.03 -16.18 6.26
C VAL A 94 1.95 -17.47 5.44
N GLY A 95 2.93 -18.37 5.62
CA GLY A 95 2.88 -19.71 5.02
C GLY A 95 2.76 -19.71 3.50
N GLY A 96 3.36 -18.73 2.82
CA GLY A 96 3.29 -18.60 1.37
C GLY A 96 1.94 -18.10 0.85
N THR A 97 1.15 -17.41 1.68
CA THR A 97 -0.12 -16.80 1.30
C THR A 97 -0.15 -15.34 1.74
N ILE A 98 -0.48 -14.46 0.79
CA ILE A 98 -0.81 -13.06 1.07
C ILE A 98 -2.30 -12.99 1.36
N THR A 99 -2.67 -12.46 2.52
CA THR A 99 -4.06 -12.16 2.89
C THR A 99 -4.20 -10.66 3.11
N ALA A 100 -5.06 -10.03 2.33
CA ALA A 100 -5.32 -8.60 2.40
C ALA A 100 -6.78 -8.36 2.79
N ARG A 101 -7.00 -7.73 3.95
CA ARG A 101 -8.31 -7.27 4.39
C ARG A 101 -8.89 -6.26 3.39
N GLY A 102 -10.19 -5.97 3.53
CA GLY A 102 -10.82 -4.93 2.73
C GLY A 102 -10.11 -3.58 2.90
N PHE A 103 -9.83 -2.89 1.79
CA PHE A 103 -9.03 -1.66 1.74
C PHE A 103 -7.58 -1.79 2.24
N GLY A 104 -7.09 -3.02 2.41
CA GLY A 104 -5.73 -3.31 2.84
C GLY A 104 -4.70 -2.99 1.77
N HIS A 105 -3.51 -2.58 2.20
CA HIS A 105 -2.36 -2.35 1.32
C HIS A 105 -1.05 -2.65 2.05
N GLY A 106 0.01 -2.94 1.30
CA GLY A 106 1.34 -3.13 1.88
C GLY A 106 2.46 -3.04 0.86
N ILE A 107 3.62 -2.60 1.32
CA ILE A 107 4.88 -2.56 0.58
C ILE A 107 5.90 -3.31 1.44
N PHE A 108 6.46 -4.38 0.88
CA PHE A 108 7.40 -5.28 1.56
C PHE A 108 8.69 -5.37 0.76
N GLU A 109 9.82 -5.44 1.45
CA GLU A 109 11.09 -5.80 0.83
C GLU A 109 11.17 -7.32 0.67
N LEU A 110 11.62 -7.78 -0.50
CA LEU A 110 11.85 -9.19 -0.78
C LEU A 110 13.20 -9.65 -0.21
N GLY A 111 13.24 -10.86 0.32
CA GLY A 111 14.50 -11.51 0.71
C GLY A 111 15.34 -11.85 -0.51
N GLY A 112 16.62 -11.49 -0.46
CA GLY A 112 17.62 -11.82 -1.48
C GLY A 112 18.00 -13.30 -1.53
#